data_AF-A0A8D8V6T3-F1
#
_entry.id   AF-A0A8D8V6T3-F1
#
_cell.length_a   1.000
_cell.length_b   1.000
_cell.length_c   1.000
_cell.angle_alpha   90.00
_cell.angle_beta   90.00
_cell.angle_gamma   90.00
#
_symmetry.space_group_name_H-M   'P 1'
#
loop_
_entity.id
_entity.type
_entity.pdbx_description
1 polymer ?
#
loop_
_entity_poly.entity_id
_entity_poly.type
_entity_poly.pdbx_seq_one_letter_code
_entity_poly.pdbx_strand_id
1 'polypeptide(L)'
;MGRSKPAREYFKNGYTLYLNSGLSSSRNHYGQRVITREADLVTAHEFGHNWGSEHDPDMPECSPSASQGGSYLMYTYSVSGYDVNNKRFSPCSLRSIRKVLEAKSGKCFSEPEESFCGNLRVEGDEECDAGLLGTEDNDACCDKVCKLRRNQGAVCSDKNSPCCQNCQYMAVGVKCRDAQYATCEQESRCTGTSSVCPPSAPMSDNTGCLERGKCRGGKCIPFCETQNQQSCMCDVIADACKRCCRPSLNETCTPVDPVDILPDGTPCIQGFCNKVIISSV
;
A
#
# COMPACT_ATOMS: atom_id res chain seq x y z
N MET A 1 3.18 2.59 -17.17
CA MET A 1 3.85 1.28 -17.01
C MET A 1 4.02 0.71 -18.43
N GLY A 2 5.24 0.78 -18.99
CA GLY A 2 5.45 0.57 -20.43
C GLY A 2 5.20 -0.86 -20.93
N ARG A 3 5.06 -1.01 -22.25
CA ARG A 3 4.80 -2.29 -22.92
C ARG A 3 5.85 -3.35 -22.56
N SER A 4 5.44 -4.36 -21.78
CA SER A 4 6.21 -5.59 -21.62
C SER A 4 6.05 -6.48 -22.86
N LYS A 5 7.14 -7.10 -23.33
CA LYS A 5 7.05 -8.20 -24.30
C LYS A 5 6.21 -9.34 -23.70
N PRO A 6 5.42 -10.07 -24.52
CA PRO A 6 4.56 -11.14 -24.01
C PRO A 6 5.39 -12.17 -23.23
N ALA A 7 4.89 -12.52 -22.05
CA ALA A 7 5.54 -13.48 -21.17
C ALA A 7 5.59 -14.87 -21.82
N ARG A 8 6.63 -15.64 -21.50
CA ARG A 8 6.78 -17.01 -21.99
C ARG A 8 5.61 -17.86 -21.50
N GLU A 9 4.94 -18.53 -22.43
CA GLU A 9 3.83 -19.45 -22.16
C GLU A 9 4.34 -20.76 -21.53
N TYR A 10 3.64 -21.22 -20.50
CA TYR A 10 3.86 -22.53 -19.87
C TYR A 10 2.58 -23.35 -19.97
N PHE A 11 2.68 -24.61 -20.39
CA PHE A 11 1.51 -25.49 -20.51
C PHE A 11 1.50 -26.51 -19.37
N LYS A 12 0.42 -26.54 -18.57
CA LYS A 12 0.22 -27.54 -17.52
C LYS A 12 -1.26 -27.89 -17.37
N ASN A 13 -1.58 -29.18 -17.32
CA ASN A 13 -2.94 -29.70 -17.14
C ASN A 13 -3.98 -29.12 -18.11
N GLY A 14 -3.60 -28.84 -19.36
CA GLY A 14 -4.50 -28.26 -20.38
C GLY A 14 -4.69 -26.74 -20.29
N TYR A 15 -3.99 -26.05 -19.40
CA TYR A 15 -4.04 -24.60 -19.26
C TYR A 15 -2.72 -23.95 -19.73
N THR A 16 -2.85 -22.83 -20.43
CA THR A 16 -1.74 -21.89 -20.66
C THR A 16 -1.56 -21.03 -19.41
N LEU A 17 -0.37 -21.05 -18.85
CA LEU A 17 0.02 -20.35 -17.64
C LEU A 17 1.09 -19.30 -17.98
N TYR A 18 0.98 -18.15 -17.32
CA TYR A 18 1.96 -17.08 -17.36
C TYR A 18 2.49 -16.88 -15.94
N LEU A 19 3.78 -17.16 -15.73
CA LEU A 19 4.39 -17.20 -14.39
C LEU A 19 4.97 -15.84 -13.95
N ASN A 20 4.56 -14.76 -14.60
CA ASN A 20 4.87 -13.37 -14.24
C ASN A 20 3.70 -12.70 -13.50
N SER A 21 2.98 -13.49 -12.70
CA SER A 21 1.81 -13.08 -11.93
C SER A 21 2.13 -13.07 -10.43
N GLY A 22 1.58 -12.10 -9.71
CA GLY A 22 1.56 -12.07 -8.24
C GLY A 22 0.15 -11.73 -7.74
N LEU A 23 -0.18 -12.15 -6.53
CA LEU A 23 -1.45 -11.83 -5.87
C LEU A 23 -1.15 -11.23 -4.50
N SER A 24 -1.72 -10.06 -4.23
CA SER A 24 -1.74 -9.43 -2.91
C SER A 24 -3.18 -9.06 -2.56
N SER A 25 -3.53 -9.09 -1.29
CA SER A 25 -4.87 -8.77 -0.79
C SER A 25 -4.79 -7.65 0.25
N SER A 26 -5.67 -6.65 0.11
CA SER A 26 -5.89 -5.61 1.12
C SER A 26 -6.92 -6.02 2.18
N ARG A 27 -7.32 -7.29 2.19
CA ARG A 27 -8.19 -7.89 3.21
C ARG A 27 -7.57 -9.17 3.76
N ASN A 28 -7.57 -9.32 5.08
CA ASN A 28 -7.13 -10.54 5.75
C ASN A 28 -8.21 -11.63 5.72
N HIS A 29 -7.89 -12.84 6.21
CA HIS A 29 -8.83 -13.97 6.27
C HIS A 29 -10.08 -13.68 7.14
N TYR A 30 -9.98 -12.72 8.08
CA TYR A 30 -11.08 -12.25 8.91
C TYR A 30 -11.98 -11.20 8.22
N GLY A 31 -11.71 -10.90 6.93
CA GLY A 31 -12.47 -9.94 6.14
C GLY A 31 -12.19 -8.48 6.49
N GLN A 32 -11.27 -8.21 7.40
CA GLN A 32 -10.87 -6.86 7.81
C GLN A 32 -9.93 -6.25 6.77
N ARG A 33 -10.00 -4.92 6.62
CA ARG A 33 -9.08 -4.18 5.75
C ARG A 33 -7.70 -4.13 6.41
N VAL A 34 -6.69 -4.59 5.68
CA VAL A 34 -5.28 -4.49 6.07
C VAL A 34 -4.87 -3.02 6.04
N ILE A 35 -4.09 -2.58 7.02
CA ILE A 35 -3.64 -1.19 7.08
C ILE A 35 -2.76 -0.89 5.86
N THR A 36 -2.83 0.32 5.31
CA THR A 36 -2.10 0.65 4.05
C THR A 36 -0.61 0.31 4.14
N ARG A 37 0.02 0.57 5.30
CA ARG A 37 1.42 0.22 5.55
C ARG A 37 1.70 -1.28 5.35
N GLU A 38 0.87 -2.15 5.91
CA GLU A 38 1.03 -3.61 5.78
C GLU A 38 0.73 -4.07 4.35
N ALA A 39 -0.31 -3.52 3.72
CA ALA A 39 -0.64 -3.84 2.34
C ALA A 39 0.49 -3.48 1.37
N ASP A 40 1.14 -2.32 1.57
CA ASP A 40 2.30 -1.89 0.79
C ASP A 40 3.49 -2.84 1.00
N LEU A 41 3.75 -3.24 2.25
CA LEU A 41 4.84 -4.17 2.60
C LEU A 41 4.62 -5.56 2.00
N VAL A 42 3.42 -6.14 2.15
CA VAL A 42 3.09 -7.44 1.57
C VAL A 42 3.21 -7.37 0.05
N THR A 43 2.67 -6.33 -0.58
CA THR A 43 2.78 -6.17 -2.03
C THR A 43 4.23 -6.04 -2.48
N ALA A 44 5.07 -5.30 -1.76
CA ALA A 44 6.49 -5.18 -2.03
C ALA A 44 7.26 -6.50 -1.82
N HIS A 45 6.88 -7.31 -0.82
CA HIS A 45 7.41 -8.65 -0.58
C HIS A 45 7.13 -9.57 -1.77
N GLU A 46 5.89 -9.60 -2.27
CA GLU A 46 5.52 -10.39 -3.45
C GLU A 46 6.23 -9.90 -4.73
N PHE A 47 6.49 -8.60 -4.85
CA PHE A 47 7.35 -8.08 -5.92
C PHE A 47 8.81 -8.52 -5.77
N GLY A 48 9.32 -8.62 -4.54
CA GLY A 48 10.63 -9.18 -4.24
C GLY A 48 10.79 -10.61 -4.75
N HIS A 49 9.78 -11.45 -4.55
CA HIS A 49 9.72 -12.80 -5.14
C HIS A 49 9.70 -12.79 -6.66
N ASN A 50 8.92 -11.90 -7.30
CA ASN A 50 8.93 -11.74 -8.76
C ASN A 50 10.29 -11.29 -9.31
N TRP A 51 11.06 -10.54 -8.51
CA TRP A 51 12.45 -10.17 -8.82
C TRP A 51 13.47 -11.24 -8.43
N GLY A 52 13.00 -12.40 -7.94
CA GLY A 52 13.80 -13.59 -7.67
C GLY A 52 14.52 -13.60 -6.33
N SER A 53 14.08 -12.80 -5.37
CA SER A 53 14.47 -13.02 -3.98
C SER A 53 13.67 -14.16 -3.38
N GLU A 54 14.34 -15.10 -2.74
CA GLU A 54 13.73 -16.00 -1.76
C GLU A 54 13.58 -15.29 -0.41
N HIS A 55 13.01 -15.98 0.59
CA HIS A 55 13.01 -15.49 1.96
C HIS A 55 14.43 -15.32 2.50
N ASP A 56 14.62 -14.27 3.30
CA ASP A 56 15.89 -13.99 3.97
C ASP A 56 16.20 -15.10 4.98
N PRO A 57 17.44 -15.65 4.97
CA PRO A 57 17.84 -16.66 5.95
C PRO A 57 17.96 -16.06 7.36
N ASP A 58 17.79 -16.89 8.39
CA ASP A 58 17.94 -16.52 9.80
C ASP A 58 19.41 -16.28 10.19
N MET A 59 20.01 -15.23 9.65
CA MET A 59 21.37 -14.79 9.95
C MET A 59 21.45 -13.26 10.09
N PRO A 60 22.34 -12.73 10.95
CA PRO A 60 22.38 -11.30 11.27
C PRO A 60 22.56 -10.37 10.06
N GLU A 61 23.18 -10.82 8.98
CA GLU A 61 23.34 -10.03 7.76
C GLU A 61 21.99 -9.72 7.09
N CYS A 62 21.05 -10.67 7.12
CA CYS A 62 19.84 -10.65 6.29
C CYS A 62 18.53 -10.67 7.08
N SER A 63 18.58 -11.06 8.36
CA SER A 63 17.47 -11.03 9.31
C SER A 63 17.97 -10.54 10.67
N PRO A 64 18.40 -9.26 10.78
CA PRO A 64 18.89 -8.72 12.03
C PRO A 64 17.77 -8.60 13.07
N SER A 65 18.14 -8.53 14.35
CA SER A 65 17.18 -8.41 15.46
C SER A 65 16.42 -7.08 15.44
N ALA A 66 15.31 -7.01 16.19
CA ALA A 66 14.56 -5.77 16.41
C ALA A 66 15.43 -4.60 16.89
N SER A 67 16.39 -4.86 17.78
CA SER A 67 17.36 -3.88 18.28
C SER A 67 18.36 -3.38 17.23
N GLN A 68 18.49 -4.08 16.10
CA GLN A 68 19.33 -3.72 14.97
C GLN A 68 18.51 -3.19 13.77
N GLY A 69 17.28 -2.74 14.03
CA GLY A 69 16.38 -2.20 13.02
C GLY A 69 15.45 -3.24 12.38
N GLY A 70 15.29 -4.41 13.01
CA GLY A 70 14.31 -5.45 12.65
C GLY A 70 14.66 -6.23 11.38
N SER A 71 13.92 -7.30 11.12
CA SER A 71 14.08 -8.08 9.89
C SER A 71 13.80 -7.25 8.64
N TYR A 72 14.41 -7.63 7.51
CA TYR A 72 14.19 -6.98 6.23
C TYR A 72 12.86 -7.41 5.58
N LEU A 73 12.52 -6.75 4.47
CA LEU A 73 11.25 -6.95 3.74
C LEU A 73 10.99 -8.41 3.33
N MET A 74 12.05 -9.18 3.02
CA MET A 74 11.93 -10.57 2.55
C MET A 74 12.02 -11.60 3.69
N TYR A 75 11.86 -11.18 4.94
CA TYR A 75 11.77 -12.12 6.06
C TYR A 75 10.60 -13.10 5.87
N THR A 76 10.78 -14.35 6.31
CA THR A 76 9.78 -15.41 6.10
C THR A 76 8.45 -15.17 6.82
N TYR A 77 8.45 -14.33 7.86
CA TYR A 77 7.25 -13.91 8.58
C TYR A 77 6.95 -12.43 8.32
N SER A 78 5.67 -12.05 8.47
CA SER A 78 5.21 -10.68 8.27
C SER A 78 5.96 -9.67 9.15
N VAL A 79 6.37 -8.57 8.53
CA VAL A 79 6.99 -7.43 9.21
C VAL A 79 5.96 -6.34 9.53
N SER A 80 6.10 -5.65 10.66
CA SER A 80 5.14 -4.60 11.10
C SER A 80 5.24 -3.30 10.29
N GLY A 81 6.43 -3.01 9.75
CA GLY A 81 6.73 -1.72 9.11
C GLY A 81 7.16 -0.61 10.07
N TYR A 82 7.26 -0.88 11.38
CA TYR A 82 7.76 0.10 12.35
C TYR A 82 9.28 0.22 12.31
N ASP A 83 9.98 -0.90 12.10
CA ASP A 83 11.44 -0.90 12.09
C ASP A 83 12.00 -0.46 10.73
N VAL A 84 13.20 0.13 10.77
CA VAL A 84 13.82 0.78 9.60
C VAL A 84 14.13 -0.20 8.46
N ASN A 85 14.44 -1.46 8.77
CA ASN A 85 14.77 -2.47 7.75
C ASN A 85 13.53 -3.10 7.12
N ASN A 86 12.36 -3.05 7.76
CA ASN A 86 11.13 -3.63 7.22
C ASN A 86 10.77 -3.07 5.83
N LYS A 87 11.25 -1.86 5.52
CA LYS A 87 11.01 -1.15 4.24
C LYS A 87 12.18 -1.28 3.25
N ARG A 88 13.12 -2.20 3.50
CA ARG A 88 14.35 -2.37 2.73
C ARG A 88 14.52 -3.84 2.36
N PHE A 89 15.13 -4.08 1.21
CA PHE A 89 15.67 -5.39 0.88
C PHE A 89 16.96 -5.64 1.65
N SER A 90 17.18 -6.88 2.08
CA SER A 90 18.41 -7.27 2.76
C SER A 90 19.58 -7.37 1.76
N PRO A 91 20.84 -7.43 2.24
CA PRO A 91 21.98 -7.78 1.40
C PRO A 91 21.79 -9.11 0.65
N CYS A 92 21.14 -10.11 1.25
CA CYS A 92 20.82 -11.38 0.59
C CYS A 92 19.83 -11.17 -0.56
N SER A 93 18.72 -10.48 -0.30
CA SER A 93 17.69 -10.23 -1.31
C SER A 93 18.27 -9.44 -2.50
N LEU A 94 19.06 -8.41 -2.22
CA LEU A 94 19.69 -7.57 -3.25
C LEU A 94 20.64 -8.37 -4.16
N ARG A 95 21.40 -9.33 -3.61
CA ARG A 95 22.26 -10.22 -4.41
C ARG A 95 21.44 -11.05 -5.40
N SER A 96 20.29 -11.57 -4.98
CA SER A 96 19.41 -12.39 -5.84
C SER A 96 18.71 -11.55 -6.89
N ILE A 97 18.13 -10.42 -6.48
CA ILE A 97 17.44 -9.47 -7.36
C ILE A 97 18.38 -8.98 -8.47
N ARG A 98 19.62 -8.61 -8.11
CA ARG A 98 20.64 -8.17 -9.08
C ARG A 98 20.86 -9.19 -10.19
N LYS A 99 21.04 -10.46 -9.85
CA LYS A 99 21.26 -11.53 -10.85
C LYS A 99 20.09 -11.66 -11.82
N VAL A 100 18.87 -11.53 -11.32
CA VAL A 100 17.66 -11.60 -12.15
C VAL A 100 17.54 -10.38 -13.06
N LEU A 101 17.80 -9.18 -12.54
CA LEU A 101 17.79 -7.96 -13.34
C LEU A 101 18.85 -8.01 -14.44
N GLU A 102 20.09 -8.41 -14.14
CA GLU A 102 21.16 -8.57 -15.14
C GLU A 102 20.76 -9.59 -16.23
N ALA A 103 20.06 -10.67 -15.88
CA ALA A 103 19.70 -11.73 -16.83
C ALA A 103 18.39 -11.49 -17.60
N LYS A 104 17.44 -10.73 -17.06
CA LYS A 104 16.06 -10.65 -17.57
C LYS A 104 15.59 -9.24 -17.91
N SER A 105 16.18 -8.17 -17.36
CA SER A 105 15.68 -6.78 -17.59
C SER A 105 15.57 -6.44 -19.08
N GLY A 106 16.63 -6.69 -19.86
CA GLY A 106 16.65 -6.42 -21.31
C GLY A 106 15.63 -7.21 -22.15
N LYS A 107 14.89 -8.14 -21.56
CA LYS A 107 13.84 -8.91 -22.28
C LYS A 107 12.51 -8.16 -22.33
N CYS A 108 12.14 -7.44 -21.27
CA CYS A 108 10.81 -6.85 -21.15
C CYS A 108 10.76 -5.47 -20.51
N PHE A 109 11.87 -4.95 -19.96
CA PHE A 109 11.90 -3.59 -19.46
C PHE A 109 11.97 -2.66 -20.67
N SER A 110 11.08 -1.68 -20.70
CA SER A 110 11.14 -0.55 -21.61
C SER A 110 11.61 0.68 -20.84
N GLU A 111 12.03 1.71 -21.56
CA GLU A 111 12.12 3.04 -20.96
C GLU A 111 10.75 3.41 -20.33
N PRO A 112 10.73 4.16 -19.22
CA PRO A 112 9.50 4.66 -18.64
C PRO A 112 8.74 5.49 -19.69
N GLU A 113 7.57 5.03 -20.12
CA GLU A 113 6.64 5.88 -20.85
C GLU A 113 6.07 6.91 -19.87
N GLU A 114 6.21 8.20 -20.18
CA GLU A 114 5.73 9.30 -19.31
C GLU A 114 4.20 9.34 -19.19
N SER A 115 3.48 8.77 -20.15
CA SER A 115 2.03 8.62 -20.15
C SER A 115 1.58 7.42 -20.98
N PHE A 116 0.44 6.82 -20.62
CA PHE A 116 -0.19 5.76 -21.40
C PHE A 116 -1.70 5.97 -21.44
N CYS A 117 -2.19 6.45 -22.58
CA CYS A 117 -3.62 6.66 -22.78
C CYS A 117 -4.35 5.32 -22.89
N GLY A 118 -5.26 5.08 -21.94
CA GLY A 118 -6.12 3.90 -21.89
C GLY A 118 -5.93 3.04 -20.64
N ASN A 119 -5.15 3.47 -19.64
CA ASN A 119 -4.97 2.79 -18.36
C ASN A 119 -5.84 3.36 -17.22
N LEU A 120 -6.78 4.27 -17.54
CA LEU A 120 -7.69 4.96 -16.62
C LEU A 120 -7.00 5.98 -15.70
N ARG A 121 -5.75 6.36 -15.96
CA ARG A 121 -5.00 7.34 -15.17
C ARG A 121 -4.51 8.45 -16.06
N VAL A 122 -4.82 9.68 -15.65
CA VAL A 122 -4.33 10.88 -16.32
C VAL A 122 -2.84 11.05 -16.03
N GLU A 123 -2.01 10.87 -17.04
CA GLU A 123 -0.55 10.94 -16.96
C GLU A 123 0.01 11.92 -18.02
N GLY A 124 1.17 12.54 -17.76
CA GLY A 124 1.84 13.42 -18.71
C GLY A 124 0.98 14.60 -19.20
N ASP A 125 0.70 14.64 -20.51
CA ASP A 125 -0.07 15.69 -21.18
C ASP A 125 -1.57 15.34 -21.37
N GLU A 126 -2.03 14.21 -20.86
CA GLU A 126 -3.43 13.79 -20.94
C GLU A 126 -4.34 14.76 -20.16
N GLU A 127 -5.55 15.01 -20.66
CA GLU A 127 -6.57 15.79 -19.94
C GLU A 127 -7.61 14.89 -19.26
N CYS A 128 -7.72 13.65 -19.71
CA CYS A 128 -8.61 12.60 -19.23
C CYS A 128 -8.12 11.24 -19.76
N ASP A 129 -8.55 10.14 -19.16
CA ASP A 129 -8.33 8.78 -19.66
C ASP A 129 -9.56 7.90 -19.36
N ALA A 130 -10.36 7.63 -20.39
CA ALA A 130 -11.57 6.81 -20.31
C ALA A 130 -11.32 5.30 -20.39
N GLY A 131 -10.06 4.87 -20.51
CA GLY A 131 -9.68 3.48 -20.69
C GLY A 131 -9.57 3.06 -22.16
N LEU A 132 -9.35 1.77 -22.37
CA LEU A 132 -9.10 1.22 -23.70
C LEU A 132 -10.38 1.24 -24.58
N LEU A 133 -10.22 1.67 -25.84
CA LEU A 133 -11.27 1.70 -26.85
C LEU A 133 -11.96 0.34 -27.03
N GLY A 134 -13.29 0.34 -26.95
CA GLY A 134 -14.13 -0.82 -27.27
C GLY A 134 -14.44 -1.77 -26.11
N THR A 135 -13.88 -1.54 -24.92
CA THR A 135 -14.16 -2.35 -23.73
C THR A 135 -14.82 -1.56 -22.60
N GLU A 136 -14.44 -0.29 -22.39
CA GLU A 136 -14.87 0.49 -21.21
C GLU A 136 -15.19 1.98 -21.49
N ASP A 137 -15.21 2.39 -22.76
CA ASP A 137 -15.35 3.79 -23.22
C ASP A 137 -16.78 4.35 -23.03
N ASN A 138 -17.16 4.54 -21.77
CA ASN A 138 -18.45 5.10 -21.34
C ASN A 138 -18.34 6.55 -20.86
N ASP A 139 -17.16 7.18 -20.98
CA ASP A 139 -16.99 8.59 -20.61
C ASP A 139 -17.24 9.50 -21.82
N ALA A 140 -18.44 10.07 -21.88
CA ALA A 140 -18.81 11.01 -22.95
C ALA A 140 -17.95 12.28 -22.95
N CYS A 141 -17.16 12.53 -21.90
CA CYS A 141 -16.36 13.72 -21.74
C CYS A 141 -14.95 13.59 -22.31
N CYS A 142 -14.48 12.35 -22.52
CA CYS A 142 -13.12 12.06 -22.94
C CYS A 142 -13.09 11.48 -24.36
N ASP A 143 -12.07 11.83 -25.13
CA ASP A 143 -11.83 11.25 -26.44
C ASP A 143 -10.80 10.13 -26.42
N LYS A 144 -10.65 9.49 -27.57
CA LYS A 144 -9.77 8.33 -27.77
C LYS A 144 -8.27 8.64 -27.74
N VAL A 145 -7.90 9.92 -27.68
CA VAL A 145 -6.52 10.39 -27.57
C VAL A 145 -6.30 11.10 -26.23
N CYS A 146 -7.13 10.80 -25.24
CA CYS A 146 -7.01 11.29 -23.86
C CYS A 146 -7.09 12.81 -23.74
N LYS A 147 -7.94 13.44 -24.57
CA LYS A 147 -8.28 14.86 -24.50
C LYS A 147 -9.77 15.03 -24.19
N LEU A 148 -10.10 16.13 -23.50
CA LEU A 148 -11.49 16.45 -23.21
C LEU A 148 -12.22 16.83 -24.49
N ARG A 149 -13.47 16.39 -24.63
CA ARG A 149 -14.37 16.78 -25.73
C ARG A 149 -14.90 18.19 -25.52
N ARG A 150 -14.01 19.18 -25.53
CA ARG A 150 -14.33 20.60 -25.30
C ARG A 150 -15.32 21.15 -26.33
N ASN A 151 -15.28 20.62 -27.56
CA ASN A 151 -16.26 20.92 -28.61
C ASN A 151 -17.69 20.46 -28.27
N GLN A 152 -17.85 19.56 -27.31
CA GLN A 152 -19.13 19.10 -26.75
C GLN A 152 -19.41 19.71 -25.36
N GLY A 153 -18.63 20.71 -24.96
CA GLY A 153 -18.78 21.43 -23.70
C GLY A 153 -18.12 20.76 -22.49
N ALA A 154 -17.35 19.68 -22.67
CA ALA A 154 -16.68 19.01 -21.56
C ALA A 154 -15.58 19.90 -20.93
N VAL A 155 -15.62 20.05 -19.61
CA VAL A 155 -14.60 20.76 -18.81
C VAL A 155 -13.89 19.84 -17.81
N CYS A 156 -14.36 18.61 -17.67
CA CYS A 156 -13.79 17.56 -16.82
C CYS A 156 -14.21 16.17 -17.33
N SER A 157 -13.62 15.11 -16.77
CA SER A 157 -13.98 13.72 -17.07
C SER A 157 -14.68 13.06 -15.88
N ASP A 158 -15.81 12.42 -16.12
CA ASP A 158 -16.60 11.75 -15.08
C ASP A 158 -15.86 10.53 -14.52
N LYS A 159 -14.98 9.88 -15.31
CA LYS A 159 -14.19 8.73 -14.88
C LYS A 159 -12.98 9.09 -14.03
N ASN A 160 -12.33 10.22 -14.33
CA ASN A 160 -11.04 10.55 -13.71
C ASN A 160 -11.16 11.61 -12.62
N SER A 161 -12.28 12.35 -12.55
CA SER A 161 -12.42 13.49 -11.66
C SER A 161 -13.53 13.29 -10.61
N PRO A 162 -13.20 13.21 -9.30
CA PRO A 162 -14.20 13.00 -8.25
C PRO A 162 -15.25 14.11 -8.11
N CYS A 163 -14.99 15.30 -8.65
CA CYS A 163 -15.92 16.44 -8.66
C CYS A 163 -16.47 16.74 -10.06
N CYS A 164 -16.56 15.74 -10.94
CA CYS A 164 -17.15 15.87 -12.26
C CYS A 164 -18.45 15.07 -12.37
N GLN A 165 -19.47 15.68 -12.96
CA GLN A 165 -20.72 15.00 -13.29
C GLN A 165 -21.24 15.53 -14.62
N ASN A 166 -21.52 14.62 -15.56
CA ASN A 166 -21.99 14.95 -16.90
C ASN A 166 -21.05 15.96 -17.59
N CYS A 167 -19.74 15.75 -17.48
CA CYS A 167 -18.69 16.58 -18.07
C CYS A 167 -18.60 18.02 -17.54
N GLN A 168 -19.31 18.32 -16.44
CA GLN A 168 -19.33 19.62 -15.77
C GLN A 168 -18.86 19.48 -14.32
N TYR A 169 -18.32 20.57 -13.76
CA TYR A 169 -17.98 20.59 -12.34
C TYR A 169 -19.24 20.42 -11.49
N MET A 170 -19.16 19.51 -10.52
CA MET A 170 -20.21 19.34 -9.50
C MET A 170 -20.40 20.64 -8.71
N ALA A 171 -21.63 20.88 -8.26
CA ALA A 171 -21.97 22.05 -7.45
C ALA A 171 -21.13 22.13 -6.15
N VAL A 172 -20.98 23.36 -5.64
CA VAL A 172 -20.29 23.60 -4.36
C VAL A 172 -20.96 22.81 -3.23
N GLY A 173 -20.15 22.18 -2.39
CA GLY A 173 -20.63 21.43 -1.23
C GLY A 173 -20.98 19.97 -1.49
N VAL A 174 -20.95 19.49 -2.74
CA VAL A 174 -21.11 18.05 -3.03
C VAL A 174 -19.94 17.28 -2.43
N LYS A 175 -20.22 16.22 -1.66
CA LYS A 175 -19.18 15.42 -1.00
C LYS A 175 -18.42 14.59 -2.03
N CYS A 176 -17.09 14.74 -2.07
CA CYS A 176 -16.21 14.01 -2.99
C CYS A 176 -15.22 13.08 -2.27
N ARG A 177 -15.04 13.23 -0.96
CA ARG A 177 -14.24 12.32 -0.13
C ARG A 177 -14.90 12.16 1.22
N ASP A 178 -15.08 10.90 1.66
CA ASP A 178 -15.52 10.59 3.02
C ASP A 178 -14.43 10.90 4.04
N ALA A 179 -14.83 11.10 5.30
CA ALA A 179 -13.89 11.25 6.40
C ALA A 179 -13.11 9.94 6.62
N GLN A 180 -11.78 10.03 6.70
CA GLN A 180 -10.88 8.91 6.93
C GLN A 180 -10.25 9.03 8.32
N TYR A 181 -10.92 8.46 9.32
CA TYR A 181 -10.44 8.48 10.72
C TYR A 181 -9.10 7.77 10.91
N ALA A 182 -8.84 6.72 10.13
CA ALA A 182 -7.57 5.98 10.19
C ALA A 182 -6.36 6.85 9.82
N THR A 183 -6.55 7.84 8.94
CA THR A 183 -5.49 8.73 8.44
C THR A 183 -5.63 10.18 8.92
N CYS A 184 -6.59 10.46 9.80
CA CYS A 184 -6.83 11.80 10.38
C CYS A 184 -7.27 12.85 9.36
N GLU A 185 -8.07 12.46 8.38
CA GLU A 185 -8.55 13.34 7.32
C GLU A 185 -10.08 13.51 7.41
N GLN A 186 -10.57 14.74 7.48
CA GLN A 186 -12.00 15.02 7.45
C GLN A 186 -12.61 14.73 6.07
N GLU A 187 -13.94 14.80 5.97
CA GLU A 187 -14.60 14.79 4.67
C GLU A 187 -14.18 16.02 3.83
N SER A 188 -14.24 15.87 2.51
CA SER A 188 -13.97 16.95 1.57
C SER A 188 -15.10 17.10 0.56
N ARG A 189 -15.31 18.34 0.10
CA ARG A 189 -16.44 18.74 -0.73
C ARG A 189 -15.97 19.54 -1.92
N CYS A 190 -16.62 19.34 -3.06
CA CYS A 190 -16.34 20.03 -4.31
C CYS A 190 -16.50 21.54 -4.15
N THR A 191 -15.66 22.30 -4.83
CA THR A 191 -15.65 23.77 -4.77
C THR A 191 -16.69 24.42 -5.68
N GLY A 192 -17.28 23.67 -6.63
CA GLY A 192 -18.12 24.22 -7.68
C GLY A 192 -17.36 24.71 -8.92
N THR A 193 -16.03 24.79 -8.85
CA THR A 193 -15.19 25.49 -9.84
C THR A 193 -13.99 24.65 -10.33
N SER A 194 -13.86 23.42 -9.84
CA SER A 194 -12.78 22.50 -10.18
C SER A 194 -13.28 21.07 -10.20
N SER A 195 -12.67 20.25 -11.05
CA SER A 195 -12.86 18.80 -11.12
C SER A 195 -12.10 18.04 -10.03
N VAL A 196 -11.12 18.70 -9.40
CA VAL A 196 -10.30 18.12 -8.33
C VAL A 196 -11.02 18.25 -7.00
N CYS A 197 -11.17 17.13 -6.29
CA CYS A 197 -11.63 17.16 -4.90
C CYS A 197 -10.55 17.79 -4.02
N PRO A 198 -10.84 18.89 -3.31
CA PRO A 198 -9.83 19.58 -2.53
C PRO A 198 -9.22 18.66 -1.45
N PRO A 199 -7.98 18.92 -1.01
CA PRO A 199 -7.38 18.19 0.11
C PRO A 199 -8.30 18.23 1.33
N SER A 200 -8.40 17.10 2.03
CA SER A 200 -9.21 17.02 3.25
C SER A 200 -8.57 17.85 4.35
N ALA A 201 -9.41 18.58 5.11
CA ALA A 201 -8.92 19.26 6.31
C ALA A 201 -8.44 18.22 7.34
N PRO A 202 -7.45 18.56 8.18
CA PRO A 202 -7.00 17.66 9.24
C PRO A 202 -8.09 17.46 10.28
N MET A 203 -8.26 16.24 10.79
CA MET A 203 -9.09 16.01 11.97
C MET A 203 -8.52 16.73 13.19
N SER A 204 -9.39 17.08 14.14
CA SER A 204 -9.00 17.72 15.40
C SER A 204 -7.94 16.90 16.13
N ASP A 205 -6.96 17.58 16.69
CA ASP A 205 -5.93 16.94 17.51
C ASP A 205 -6.57 16.12 18.64
N ASN A 206 -5.95 14.98 18.96
CA ASN A 206 -6.42 13.97 19.91
C ASN A 206 -7.63 13.12 19.47
N THR A 207 -8.18 13.31 18.27
CA THR A 207 -9.14 12.37 17.67
C THR A 207 -8.49 10.98 17.57
N GLY A 208 -9.19 9.92 17.98
CA GLY A 208 -8.69 8.55 17.88
C GLY A 208 -8.55 8.10 16.42
N CYS A 209 -7.45 7.43 16.11
CA CYS A 209 -7.16 6.90 14.77
C CYS A 209 -6.64 5.45 14.85
N LEU A 210 -6.00 4.98 13.78
CA LEU A 210 -5.50 3.62 13.65
C LEU A 210 -4.68 3.17 14.86
N GLU A 211 -4.82 1.90 15.28
CA GLU A 211 -3.98 1.27 16.32
C GLU A 211 -3.97 2.01 17.69
N ARG A 212 -5.12 2.55 18.11
CA ARG A 212 -5.26 3.41 19.32
C ARG A 212 -4.39 4.68 19.27
N GLY A 213 -3.94 5.06 18.08
CA GLY A 213 -3.24 6.30 17.85
C GLY A 213 -4.14 7.52 18.04
N LYS A 214 -3.52 8.69 17.96
CA LYS A 214 -4.19 9.99 18.04
C LYS A 214 -3.79 10.89 16.89
N CYS A 215 -4.75 11.65 16.37
CA CYS A 215 -4.48 12.67 15.37
C CYS A 215 -3.65 13.81 15.95
N ARG A 216 -2.64 14.24 15.20
CA ARG A 216 -1.88 15.47 15.44
C ARG A 216 -1.53 16.11 14.10
N GLY A 217 -2.05 17.31 13.84
CA GLY A 217 -1.78 18.05 12.60
C GLY A 217 -2.13 17.26 11.33
N GLY A 218 -3.25 16.53 11.34
CA GLY A 218 -3.70 15.74 10.18
C GLY A 218 -2.95 14.43 9.93
N LYS A 219 -2.15 13.97 10.89
CA LYS A 219 -1.47 12.66 10.83
C LYS A 219 -1.88 11.80 12.01
N CYS A 220 -2.09 10.51 11.76
CA CYS A 220 -2.29 9.53 12.82
C CYS A 220 -0.96 9.22 13.50
N ILE A 221 -0.79 9.66 14.74
CA ILE A 221 0.37 9.34 15.57
C ILE A 221 0.06 8.02 16.31
N PRO A 222 0.84 6.94 16.11
CA PRO A 222 0.53 5.66 16.73
C PRO A 222 0.66 5.72 18.25
N PHE A 223 0.05 4.75 18.94
CA PHE A 223 -0.11 4.75 20.39
C PHE A 223 1.21 5.02 21.15
N CYS A 224 2.28 4.30 20.84
CA CYS A 224 3.55 4.43 21.56
C CYS A 224 4.17 5.82 21.41
N GLU A 225 4.08 6.42 20.22
CA GLU A 225 4.59 7.75 19.92
C GLU A 225 3.79 8.83 20.66
N THR A 226 2.50 8.58 20.97
CA THR A 226 1.74 9.47 21.86
C THR A 226 2.24 9.45 23.31
N GLN A 227 2.98 8.40 23.70
CA GLN A 227 3.58 8.21 25.02
C GLN A 227 5.09 8.52 25.02
N ASN A 228 5.61 9.17 23.98
CA ASN A 228 7.05 9.42 23.77
C ASN A 228 7.91 8.13 23.73
N GLN A 229 7.32 7.04 23.23
CA GLN A 229 8.00 5.78 22.95
C GLN A 229 7.93 5.46 21.44
N GLN A 230 8.55 4.37 21.02
CA GLN A 230 8.50 3.89 19.64
C GLN A 230 7.64 2.64 19.56
N SER A 231 6.78 2.57 18.54
CA SER A 231 6.04 1.37 18.19
C SER A 231 7.00 0.26 17.77
N CYS A 232 6.75 -0.95 18.26
CA CYS A 232 7.54 -2.13 17.93
C CYS A 232 6.68 -3.39 18.07
N MET A 233 7.15 -4.48 17.44
CA MET A 233 6.54 -5.80 17.59
C MET A 233 7.23 -6.54 18.73
N CYS A 234 6.46 -7.17 19.63
CA CYS A 234 7.04 -8.00 20.67
C CYS A 234 7.80 -9.19 20.09
N ASP A 235 9.00 -9.43 20.60
CA ASP A 235 9.91 -10.49 20.16
C ASP A 235 9.80 -11.78 20.97
N VAL A 236 9.07 -11.73 22.08
CA VAL A 236 8.73 -12.90 22.90
C VAL A 236 7.40 -13.50 22.42
N ILE A 237 7.39 -14.79 22.09
CA ILE A 237 6.21 -15.52 21.61
C ILE A 237 5.00 -15.36 22.55
N ALA A 238 5.22 -15.39 23.86
CA ALA A 238 4.17 -15.23 24.87
C ALA A 238 3.50 -13.84 24.85
N ASP A 239 4.17 -12.85 24.25
CA ASP A 239 3.72 -11.46 24.15
C ASP A 239 3.41 -11.03 22.72
N ALA A 240 3.52 -11.94 21.74
CA ALA A 240 3.42 -11.63 20.31
C ALA A 240 2.13 -10.91 19.91
N CYS A 241 1.03 -11.18 20.63
CA CYS A 241 -0.28 -10.58 20.38
C CYS A 241 -0.65 -9.46 21.35
N LYS A 242 0.36 -8.86 22.00
CA LYS A 242 0.20 -7.67 22.84
C LYS A 242 0.73 -6.46 22.08
N ARG A 243 0.15 -5.29 22.35
CA ARG A 243 0.73 -4.03 21.91
C ARG A 243 2.00 -3.78 22.71
N CYS A 244 3.10 -3.51 22.01
CA CYS A 244 4.39 -3.32 22.62
C CYS A 244 5.01 -1.99 22.18
N CYS A 245 5.75 -1.39 23.10
CA CYS A 245 6.46 -0.15 22.89
C CYS A 245 7.89 -0.31 23.39
N ARG A 246 8.82 0.50 22.86
CA ARG A 246 10.19 0.59 23.37
C ARG A 246 10.60 2.06 23.58
N PRO A 247 11.45 2.38 24.57
CA PRO A 247 11.94 3.74 24.76
C PRO A 247 12.79 4.27 23.60
N SER A 248 13.61 3.42 22.99
CA SER A 248 14.46 3.77 21.84
C SER A 248 14.76 2.54 20.98
N LEU A 249 15.32 2.73 19.78
CA LEU A 249 15.56 1.67 18.78
C LEU A 249 16.33 0.46 19.35
N ASN A 250 17.29 0.70 20.25
CA ASN A 250 18.18 -0.32 20.78
C ASN A 250 17.64 -1.01 22.05
N GLU A 251 16.49 -0.55 22.55
CA GLU A 251 15.86 -1.08 23.75
C GLU A 251 14.90 -2.22 23.43
N THR A 252 14.62 -3.06 24.42
CA THR A 252 13.72 -4.21 24.28
C THR A 252 12.29 -3.74 24.04
N CYS A 253 11.58 -4.43 23.15
CA CYS A 253 10.17 -4.18 22.91
C CYS A 253 9.33 -4.87 23.99
N THR A 254 8.65 -4.11 24.84
CA THR A 254 7.90 -4.65 25.98
C THR A 254 6.41 -4.36 25.87
N PRO A 255 5.53 -5.26 26.35
CA PRO A 255 4.09 -5.00 26.43
C PRO A 255 3.78 -3.73 27.21
N VAL A 256 2.73 -3.03 26.77
CA VAL A 256 2.21 -1.83 27.47
C VAL A 256 1.45 -2.22 28.74
N ASP A 257 1.40 -1.31 29.72
CA ASP A 257 0.59 -1.44 30.95
C ASP A 257 -0.47 -0.33 31.01
N PRO A 258 -1.78 -0.65 31.15
CA PRO A 258 -2.37 -1.99 31.20
C PRO A 258 -2.22 -2.75 29.88
N VAL A 259 -2.16 -4.08 29.98
CA VAL A 259 -2.01 -4.99 28.83
C VAL A 259 -3.08 -4.70 27.78
N ASP A 260 -2.63 -4.47 26.55
CA ASP A 260 -3.47 -4.24 25.39
C ASP A 260 -3.27 -5.36 24.38
N ILE A 261 -4.35 -6.09 24.07
CA ILE A 261 -4.33 -7.23 23.16
C ILE A 261 -4.62 -6.76 21.74
N LEU A 262 -3.79 -7.19 20.80
CA LEU A 262 -3.96 -6.87 19.39
C LEU A 262 -5.21 -7.59 18.82
N PRO A 263 -5.95 -6.95 17.91
CA PRO A 263 -7.08 -7.58 17.23
C PRO A 263 -6.68 -8.84 16.47
N ASP A 264 -7.65 -9.74 16.26
CA ASP A 264 -7.47 -10.89 15.40
C ASP A 264 -7.07 -10.46 13.99
N GLY A 265 -6.11 -11.15 13.39
CA GLY A 265 -5.55 -10.85 12.08
C GLY A 265 -4.41 -9.83 12.06
N THR A 266 -4.05 -9.23 13.20
CA THR A 266 -2.85 -8.37 13.29
C THR A 266 -1.57 -9.21 13.15
N PRO A 267 -0.61 -8.83 12.28
CA PRO A 267 0.68 -9.50 12.17
C PRO A 267 1.48 -9.49 13.47
N CYS A 268 2.17 -10.59 13.76
CA CYS A 268 3.08 -10.75 14.89
C CYS A 268 4.32 -11.58 14.50
N ILE A 269 5.27 -11.77 15.42
CA ILE A 269 6.65 -12.24 15.10
C ILE A 269 6.71 -13.57 14.35
N GLN A 270 5.68 -14.42 14.45
CA GLN A 270 5.59 -15.72 13.76
C GLN A 270 4.19 -16.01 13.20
N GLY A 271 3.49 -14.99 12.69
CA GLY A 271 2.20 -15.18 12.04
C GLY A 271 1.23 -14.03 12.30
N PHE A 272 0.02 -14.38 12.75
CA PHE A 272 -1.02 -13.41 13.06
C PHE A 272 -1.75 -13.77 14.34
N CYS A 273 -2.36 -12.76 14.96
CA CYS A 273 -3.12 -12.95 16.19
C CYS A 273 -4.48 -13.60 15.94
N ASN A 274 -4.82 -14.56 16.78
CA ASN A 274 -6.11 -15.26 16.78
C ASN A 274 -6.47 -15.61 18.22
N LYS A 275 -7.51 -15.00 18.81
CA LYS A 275 -7.93 -15.23 20.20
C LYS A 275 -6.75 -15.16 21.18
N VAL A 276 -5.92 -14.11 21.06
CA VAL A 276 -4.75 -13.83 21.93
C VAL A 276 -3.52 -14.72 21.69
N ILE A 277 -3.62 -15.78 20.87
CA ILE A 277 -2.50 -16.65 20.51
C ILE A 277 -2.02 -16.40 19.08
N ILE A 278 -0.80 -16.85 18.79
CA ILE A 278 -0.25 -16.85 17.42
C ILE A 278 -0.90 -17.99 16.64
N SER A 279 -1.35 -17.69 15.42
CA SER A 279 -1.68 -18.68 14.40
C SER A 279 -0.65 -18.60 13.28
N SER A 280 -0.16 -19.76 12.84
CA SER A 280 0.69 -19.88 11.65
C SER A 280 -0.15 -19.72 10.37
N VAL A 281 0.51 -19.29 9.30
CA VAL A 281 -0.02 -19.25 7.93
C VAL A 281 -0.19 -20.66 7.39
#